data_AF-A0A428TVW3-F1
#
_entry.id   AF-A0A428TVW3-F1
#
_cell.length_a   1.000
_cell.length_b   1.000
_cell.length_c   1.000
_cell.angle_alpha   90.00
_cell.angle_beta   90.00
_cell.angle_gamma   90.00
#
_symmetry.space_group_name_H-M   'P 1'
#
loop_
_entity.id
_entity.type
_entity.pdbx_description
1 polymer ?
#
loop_
_entity_poly.entity_id
_entity_poly.type
_entity_poly.pdbx_seq_one_letter_code
_entity_poly.pdbx_strand_id
1 'polypeptide(L)'
;MNQTGKAWRLTKRRPNPPQYGPFLEQVGTIMAGPPNLKHAVLNVYGADGELRLSPPVTAFRDTPTVIQKFYFPSSIDTSAVDTAALALVHSVKSLKGFKGAATGWLLEEVEHHALGGSSGKGFVLVTGWESSDLAGEFSTSLIANHELQIAGSKADEGFVASF
;
A
#
# COMPACT_ATOMS: atom_id res chain seq x y z
N MET A 1 6.41 -50.03 3.06
CA MET A 1 5.61 -49.18 2.14
C MET A 1 5.73 -47.74 2.62
N ASN A 2 6.51 -46.93 1.89
CA ASN A 2 6.59 -45.49 2.08
C ASN A 2 5.32 -44.83 1.53
N GLN A 3 4.74 -43.88 2.26
CA GLN A 3 4.19 -42.65 1.66
C GLN A 3 4.06 -41.55 2.71
N THR A 4 4.95 -40.57 2.56
CA THR A 4 5.01 -39.26 3.19
C THR A 4 3.78 -38.41 2.86
N GLY A 5 2.93 -38.13 3.85
CA GLY A 5 1.89 -37.10 3.76
C GLY A 5 2.48 -35.73 4.08
N LYS A 6 2.77 -34.93 3.05
CA LYS A 6 3.18 -33.52 3.18
C LYS A 6 2.12 -32.74 3.95
N ALA A 7 2.54 -32.13 5.06
CA ALA A 7 1.75 -31.17 5.81
C ALA A 7 1.49 -29.93 4.96
N TRP A 8 0.23 -29.75 4.55
CA TRP A 8 -0.25 -28.54 3.91
C TRP A 8 -0.27 -27.42 4.96
N ARG A 9 0.72 -26.50 4.90
CA ARG A 9 0.61 -25.22 5.60
C ARG A 9 -0.45 -24.39 4.90
N LEU A 10 -1.63 -24.31 5.52
CA LEU A 10 -2.70 -23.39 5.17
C LEU A 10 -2.26 -21.94 5.46
N THR A 11 -1.59 -21.28 4.51
CA THR A 11 -1.68 -19.82 4.43
C THR A 11 -3.07 -19.48 3.88
N LYS A 12 -3.95 -18.88 4.71
CA LYS A 12 -5.26 -18.38 4.29
C LYS A 12 -5.09 -17.29 3.22
N ARG A 13 -4.95 -17.67 1.96
CA ARG A 13 -5.15 -16.77 0.81
C ARG A 13 -6.66 -16.63 0.63
N ARG A 14 -7.21 -15.43 0.70
CA ARG A 14 -8.59 -15.24 0.19
C ARG A 14 -8.56 -15.58 -1.29
N PRO A 15 -9.47 -16.43 -1.80
CA PRO A 15 -9.61 -16.59 -3.24
C PRO A 15 -10.02 -15.23 -3.82
N ASN A 16 -9.35 -14.81 -4.90
CA ASN A 16 -9.81 -13.66 -5.67
C ASN A 16 -11.29 -13.89 -6.07
N PRO A 17 -12.16 -12.87 -6.00
CA PRO A 17 -13.53 -13.01 -6.48
C PRO A 17 -13.54 -13.58 -7.92
N PRO A 18 -14.48 -14.47 -8.29
CA PRO A 18 -14.46 -15.15 -9.60
C PRO A 18 -14.40 -14.17 -10.78
N GLN A 19 -15.01 -13.00 -10.62
CA GLN A 19 -15.01 -11.89 -11.58
C GLN A 19 -13.62 -11.30 -11.90
N TYR A 20 -12.60 -11.56 -11.07
CA TYR A 20 -11.22 -11.14 -11.36
C TYR A 20 -10.54 -12.03 -12.42
N GLY A 21 -11.05 -13.24 -12.69
CA GLY A 21 -10.42 -14.20 -13.61
C GLY A 21 -10.00 -13.61 -14.96
N PRO A 22 -10.93 -13.01 -15.74
CA PRO A 22 -10.61 -12.41 -17.04
C PRO A 22 -9.56 -11.29 -16.97
N PHE A 23 -9.59 -10.48 -15.90
CA PHE A 23 -8.60 -9.44 -15.68
C PHE A 23 -7.20 -10.03 -15.42
N LEU A 24 -7.11 -11.09 -14.61
CA LEU A 24 -5.84 -11.75 -14.30
C LEU A 24 -5.23 -12.43 -15.52
N GLU A 25 -6.06 -13.04 -16.36
CA GLU A 25 -5.62 -13.62 -17.63
C GLU A 25 -5.03 -12.54 -18.53
N GLN A 26 -5.73 -11.42 -18.70
CA GLN A 26 -5.26 -10.32 -19.54
C GLN A 26 -3.96 -9.70 -18.99
N VAL A 27 -3.91 -9.38 -17.71
CA VAL A 27 -2.70 -8.84 -17.06
C VAL A 27 -1.53 -9.83 -17.16
N GLY A 28 -1.79 -11.13 -16.99
CA GLY A 28 -0.79 -12.18 -17.10
C GLY A 28 -0.12 -12.25 -18.47
N THR A 29 -0.78 -11.80 -19.55
CA THR A 29 -0.17 -11.73 -20.89
C THR A 29 0.79 -10.55 -21.06
N ILE A 30 0.64 -9.51 -20.23
CA ILE A 30 1.43 -8.26 -20.32
C ILE A 30 2.63 -8.33 -19.36
N MET A 31 2.46 -8.97 -18.21
CA MET A 31 3.49 -9.06 -17.18
C MET A 31 4.56 -10.10 -17.54
N ALA A 32 5.82 -9.81 -17.19
CA ALA A 32 6.95 -10.73 -17.35
C ALA A 32 6.88 -11.99 -16.44
N GLY A 33 5.79 -12.14 -15.68
CA GLY A 33 5.54 -13.25 -14.77
C GLY A 33 4.16 -13.13 -14.13
N PRO A 34 3.71 -14.17 -13.40
CA PRO A 34 2.41 -14.15 -12.75
C PRO A 34 2.30 -12.98 -11.75
N PRO A 35 1.19 -12.21 -11.78
CA PRO A 35 1.01 -11.08 -10.89
C PRO A 35 0.98 -11.53 -9.43
N ASN A 36 1.81 -10.91 -8.58
CA ASN A 36 1.74 -11.07 -7.14
C ASN A 36 0.74 -10.05 -6.56
N LEU A 37 -0.53 -10.43 -6.53
CA LEU A 37 -1.59 -9.55 -6.03
C LEU A 37 -1.73 -9.62 -4.52
N LYS A 38 -1.90 -8.44 -3.93
CA LYS A 38 -2.14 -8.23 -2.51
C LYS A 38 -3.34 -7.31 -2.36
N HIS A 39 -4.16 -7.58 -1.35
CA HIS A 39 -5.37 -6.79 -1.09
C HIS A 39 -5.09 -5.79 0.02
N ALA A 40 -5.63 -4.59 -0.11
CA ALA A 40 -5.61 -3.58 0.96
C ALA A 40 -7.03 -3.09 1.21
N VAL A 41 -7.37 -2.85 2.47
CA VAL A 41 -8.55 -2.06 2.84
C VAL A 41 -8.06 -0.68 3.19
N LEU A 42 -8.45 0.31 2.38
CA LEU A 42 -7.95 1.67 2.48
C LEU A 42 -8.95 2.58 3.18
N ASN A 43 -8.47 3.31 4.18
CA ASN A 43 -9.13 4.49 4.73
C ASN A 43 -8.81 5.67 3.83
N VAL A 44 -9.81 6.37 3.32
CA VAL A 44 -9.64 7.48 2.39
C VAL A 44 -9.82 8.81 3.11
N TYR A 45 -8.97 9.78 2.83
CA TYR A 45 -8.93 11.10 3.44
C TYR A 45 -9.04 12.16 2.35
N GLY A 46 -9.88 13.17 2.58
CA GLY A 46 -10.06 14.29 1.66
C GLY A 46 -8.90 15.29 1.68
N ALA A 47 -8.98 16.33 0.85
CA ALA A 47 -8.01 17.43 0.83
C ALA A 47 -7.91 18.18 2.19
N ASP A 48 -8.96 18.11 3.02
CA ASP A 48 -8.97 18.65 4.38
C ASP A 48 -8.31 17.71 5.42
N GLY A 49 -7.91 16.51 5.00
CA GLY A 49 -7.35 15.46 5.85
C GLY A 49 -8.38 14.68 6.65
N GLU A 50 -9.67 14.94 6.44
CA GLU A 50 -10.75 14.25 7.14
C GLU A 50 -11.12 12.94 6.44
N LEU A 51 -11.49 11.94 7.24
CA LEU A 51 -11.89 10.63 6.74
C LEU A 51 -13.14 10.74 5.85
N ARG A 52 -13.11 10.13 4.68
CA ARG A 52 -14.19 10.10 3.69
C ARG A 52 -14.65 8.66 3.46
N LEU A 53 -15.97 8.49 3.36
CA LEU A 53 -16.59 7.25 2.92
C LEU A 53 -16.72 7.25 1.39
N SER A 54 -15.59 7.28 0.69
CA SER A 54 -15.53 7.16 -0.77
C SER A 54 -14.63 5.99 -1.19
N PRO A 55 -14.97 5.27 -2.26
CA PRO A 55 -14.06 4.29 -2.84
C PRO A 55 -12.76 4.97 -3.31
N PRO A 56 -11.58 4.38 -3.09
CA PRO A 56 -10.30 4.94 -3.52
C PRO A 56 -10.28 5.31 -5.02
N VAL A 57 -10.82 4.44 -5.87
CA VAL A 57 -10.97 4.68 -7.32
C VAL A 57 -11.71 5.97 -7.66
N THR A 58 -12.73 6.33 -6.87
CA THR A 58 -13.47 7.58 -7.05
C THR A 58 -12.69 8.77 -6.51
N ALA A 59 -11.98 8.59 -5.39
CA ALA A 59 -11.25 9.66 -4.71
C ALA A 59 -10.01 10.13 -5.48
N PHE A 60 -9.37 9.24 -6.25
CA PHE A 60 -8.14 9.51 -6.99
C PHE A 60 -8.32 9.52 -8.51
N ARG A 61 -9.56 9.54 -8.99
CA ARG A 61 -9.85 9.58 -10.42
C ARG A 61 -9.19 10.80 -11.06
N ASP A 62 -8.54 10.62 -12.22
CA ASP A 62 -7.94 11.69 -13.01
C ASP A 62 -6.91 12.53 -12.20
N THR A 63 -6.33 11.93 -11.16
CA THR A 63 -5.42 12.59 -10.21
C THR A 63 -4.05 11.92 -10.28
N PRO A 64 -2.95 12.65 -10.52
CA PRO A 64 -1.61 12.14 -10.29
C PRO A 64 -1.45 11.60 -8.86
N THR A 65 -1.09 10.34 -8.74
CA THR A 65 -0.99 9.64 -7.45
C THR A 65 0.43 9.18 -7.16
N VAL A 66 0.83 9.25 -5.90
CA VAL A 66 2.02 8.58 -5.38
C VAL A 66 1.55 7.43 -4.51
N ILE A 67 1.99 6.21 -4.84
CA ILE A 67 1.73 5.00 -4.07
C ILE A 67 3.03 4.58 -3.40
N GLN A 68 3.03 4.55 -2.08
CA GLN A 68 4.15 4.10 -1.27
C GLN A 68 3.76 2.86 -0.49
N LYS A 69 4.65 1.87 -0.47
CA LYS A 69 4.51 0.65 0.31
C LYS A 69 5.57 0.64 1.40
N PHE A 70 5.17 0.34 2.63
CA PHE A 70 6.04 0.24 3.79
C PHE A 70 6.00 -1.18 4.34
N TYR A 71 7.16 -1.66 4.78
CA TYR A 71 7.32 -3.04 5.23
C TYR A 71 7.70 -3.08 6.71
N PHE A 72 6.89 -3.80 7.49
CA PHE A 72 7.05 -3.91 8.94
C PHE A 72 7.23 -5.37 9.37
N PRO A 73 7.98 -5.64 10.45
CA PRO A 73 8.00 -6.97 11.06
C PRO A 73 6.59 -7.38 11.54
N SER A 74 6.29 -8.68 11.57
CA SER A 74 4.97 -9.15 12.05
C SER A 74 4.65 -8.74 13.49
N SER A 75 5.67 -8.52 14.32
CA SER A 75 5.56 -8.08 15.71
C SER A 75 5.29 -6.58 15.89
N ILE A 76 5.09 -5.83 14.81
CA ILE A 76 4.86 -4.39 14.88
C ILE A 76 3.57 -4.05 15.63
N ASP A 77 3.62 -2.99 16.43
CA ASP A 77 2.43 -2.33 16.97
C ASP A 77 1.72 -1.57 15.84
N THR A 78 0.63 -2.15 15.34
CA THR A 78 -0.13 -1.56 14.24
C THR A 78 -0.82 -0.26 14.64
N SER A 79 -1.18 -0.08 15.91
CA SER A 79 -1.82 1.15 16.38
C SER A 79 -0.86 2.34 16.35
N ALA A 80 0.41 2.12 16.66
CA ALA A 80 1.44 3.14 16.56
C ALA A 80 1.66 3.56 15.09
N VAL A 81 1.68 2.59 14.18
CA VAL A 81 1.79 2.85 12.74
C VAL A 81 0.57 3.58 12.19
N ASP A 82 -0.65 3.21 12.60
CA ASP A 82 -1.87 3.91 12.18
C ASP A 82 -1.88 5.37 12.68
N THR A 83 -1.37 5.62 13.89
CA THR A 83 -1.20 6.97 14.44
C THR A 83 -0.18 7.78 13.63
N ALA A 84 0.97 7.18 13.31
CA ALA A 84 2.00 7.81 12.48
C ALA A 84 1.50 8.10 11.06
N ALA A 85 0.71 7.19 10.48
CA ALA A 85 0.10 7.38 9.18
C ALA A 85 -0.88 8.57 9.19
N LEU A 86 -1.67 8.72 10.24
CA LEU A 86 -2.57 9.87 10.39
C LEU A 86 -1.77 11.19 10.54
N ALA A 87 -0.71 11.20 11.35
CA ALA A 87 0.18 12.36 11.48
C ALA A 87 0.83 12.75 10.13
N LEU A 88 1.21 11.75 9.33
CA LEU A 88 1.72 11.96 7.98
C LEU A 88 0.65 12.59 7.08
N VAL A 89 -0.59 12.08 7.06
CA VAL A 89 -1.70 12.68 6.31
C VAL A 89 -1.92 14.14 6.72
N HIS A 90 -1.89 14.44 8.02
CA HIS A 90 -2.01 15.82 8.53
C HIS A 90 -0.84 16.72 8.15
N SER A 91 0.35 16.17 7.95
CA SER A 91 1.52 16.93 7.49
C SER A 91 1.45 17.20 5.99
N VAL A 92 1.09 16.17 5.20
CA VAL A 92 1.04 16.24 3.74
C VAL A 92 -0.11 17.11 3.25
N LYS A 93 -1.24 17.17 3.98
CA LYS A 93 -2.39 17.98 3.56
C LYS A 93 -2.11 19.48 3.46
N SER A 94 -1.09 19.96 4.17
CA SER A 94 -0.67 21.36 4.11
C SER A 94 0.22 21.67 2.90
N LEU A 95 0.63 20.66 2.14
CA LEU A 95 1.44 20.84 0.94
C LEU A 95 0.60 21.32 -0.23
N LYS A 96 1.20 22.19 -1.06
CA LYS A 96 0.56 22.76 -2.23
C LYS A 96 0.10 21.66 -3.19
N GLY A 97 -1.15 21.75 -3.64
CA GLY A 97 -1.71 20.86 -4.65
C GLY A 97 -2.08 19.48 -4.14
N PHE A 98 -2.03 19.21 -2.83
CA PHE A 98 -2.60 18.00 -2.25
C PHE A 98 -4.11 17.90 -2.53
N LYS A 99 -4.59 16.72 -2.93
CA LYS A 99 -6.01 16.45 -3.23
C LYS A 99 -6.64 15.42 -2.30
N GLY A 100 -5.85 14.57 -1.67
CA GLY A 100 -6.34 13.54 -0.76
C GLY A 100 -5.29 12.47 -0.49
N ALA A 101 -5.57 11.62 0.49
CA ALA A 101 -4.71 10.49 0.84
C ALA A 101 -5.55 9.24 1.09
N ALA A 102 -4.93 8.07 1.01
CA ALA A 102 -5.53 6.84 1.50
C ALA A 102 -4.47 5.96 2.12
N THR A 103 -4.80 5.32 3.23
CA THR A 103 -3.86 4.48 3.97
C THR A 103 -4.49 3.15 4.32
N GLY A 104 -3.68 2.09 4.42
CA GLY A 104 -4.20 0.82 4.89
C GLY A 104 -3.20 -0.32 4.86
N TRP A 105 -3.53 -1.35 5.62
CA TRP A 105 -2.77 -2.58 5.70
C TRP A 105 -3.07 -3.50 4.54
N LEU A 106 -2.03 -4.19 4.06
CA LEU A 106 -2.21 -5.37 3.23
C LEU A 106 -2.83 -6.49 4.07
N LEU A 107 -3.79 -7.21 3.49
CA LEU A 107 -4.49 -8.32 4.15
C LEU A 107 -3.62 -9.56 4.24
N GLU A 108 -2.70 -9.75 3.29
CA GLU A 108 -1.75 -10.85 3.29
C GLU A 108 -0.41 -10.45 3.90
N GLU A 109 0.26 -11.42 4.53
CA GLU A 109 1.67 -11.29 4.85
C GLU A 109 2.51 -11.09 3.58
N VAL A 110 3.61 -10.37 3.76
CA VAL A 110 4.56 -10.03 2.71
C VAL A 110 5.95 -10.55 3.05
N GLU A 111 6.65 -11.00 2.02
CA GLU A 111 8.08 -11.27 2.09
C GLU A 111 8.81 -10.08 1.47
N HIS A 112 9.84 -9.59 2.16
CA HIS A 112 10.69 -8.52 1.65
C HIS A 112 12.09 -8.70 2.21
N HIS A 113 13.12 -8.42 1.40
CA HIS A 113 14.52 -8.66 1.79
C HIS A 113 14.92 -7.89 3.07
N ALA A 114 14.38 -6.68 3.26
CA ALA A 114 14.60 -5.88 4.47
C ALA A 114 14.01 -6.49 5.76
N LEU A 115 13.15 -7.51 5.65
CA LEU A 115 12.62 -8.28 6.78
C LEU A 115 13.51 -9.47 7.17
N GLY A 116 14.70 -9.60 6.57
CA GLY A 116 15.69 -10.60 6.96
C GLY A 116 15.24 -12.04 6.73
N GLY A 117 14.44 -12.27 5.66
CA GLY A 117 13.92 -13.59 5.32
C GLY A 117 12.70 -14.04 6.13
N SER A 118 12.12 -13.16 6.96
CA SER A 118 10.87 -13.41 7.66
C SER A 118 9.68 -12.76 6.94
N SER A 119 8.49 -13.38 7.05
CA SER A 119 7.24 -12.73 6.70
C SER A 119 6.98 -11.51 7.59
N GLY A 120 6.33 -10.50 7.03
CA GLY A 120 5.94 -9.28 7.73
C GLY A 120 4.59 -8.74 7.26
N LYS A 121 4.31 -7.50 7.66
CA LYS A 121 3.11 -6.76 7.28
C LYS A 121 3.48 -5.67 6.26
N GLY A 122 2.64 -5.51 5.26
CA GLY A 122 2.74 -4.39 4.33
C GLY A 122 1.71 -3.31 4.67
N PHE A 123 2.09 -2.06 4.52
CA PHE A 123 1.22 -0.90 4.65
C PHE A 123 1.31 -0.06 3.38
N VAL A 124 0.20 0.51 2.94
CA VAL A 124 0.13 1.32 1.73
C VAL A 124 -0.28 2.73 2.12
N LEU A 125 0.41 3.71 1.55
CA LEU A 125 0.00 5.11 1.49
C LEU A 125 -0.21 5.48 0.03
N VAL A 126 -1.34 6.09 -0.27
CA VAL A 126 -1.65 6.70 -1.56
C VAL A 126 -1.86 8.18 -1.31
N THR A 127 -1.25 9.05 -2.10
CA THR A 127 -1.49 10.50 -2.07
C THR A 127 -1.83 11.01 -3.46
N GLY A 128 -2.83 11.88 -3.55
CA GLY A 128 -3.29 12.49 -4.80
C GLY A 128 -2.84 13.95 -4.89
N TRP A 129 -2.47 14.37 -6.10
CA TRP A 129 -1.86 15.67 -6.36
C TRP A 129 -2.50 16.38 -7.55
N GLU A 130 -2.40 17.71 -7.57
CA GLU A 130 -2.92 18.54 -8.64
C GLU A 130 -2.19 18.35 -9.98
N SER A 131 -0.89 18.03 -9.93
CA SER A 131 -0.05 17.83 -11.10
C SER A 131 0.96 16.72 -10.89
N SER A 132 1.42 16.13 -11.99
CA SER A 132 2.47 15.10 -11.97
C SER A 132 3.79 15.62 -11.42
N ASP A 133 4.09 16.91 -11.63
CA ASP A 133 5.31 17.55 -11.08
C ASP A 133 5.27 17.57 -9.55
N LEU A 134 4.14 17.97 -8.96
CA LEU A 134 3.97 17.98 -7.50
C LEU A 134 3.97 16.55 -6.91
N ALA A 135 3.37 15.59 -7.62
CA ALA A 135 3.47 14.18 -7.25
C ALA A 135 4.93 13.70 -7.29
N GLY A 136 5.69 14.08 -8.32
CA GLY A 136 7.11 13.76 -8.46
C GLY A 136 7.95 14.37 -7.33
N GLU A 137 7.76 15.64 -7.03
CA GLU A 137 8.42 16.32 -5.91
C GLU A 137 8.14 15.61 -4.58
N PHE A 138 6.87 15.29 -4.30
CA PHE A 138 6.50 14.58 -3.08
C PHE A 138 7.15 13.19 -2.99
N SER A 139 7.16 12.43 -4.09
CA SER A 139 7.72 11.07 -4.14
C SER A 139 9.21 10.98 -3.81
N THR A 140 9.93 12.09 -3.92
CA THR A 140 11.36 12.21 -3.59
C THR A 140 11.62 12.93 -2.27
N SER A 141 10.57 13.41 -1.59
CA SER A 141 10.68 14.18 -0.36
C SER A 141 10.90 13.30 0.87
N LEU A 142 11.63 13.82 1.87
CA LEU A 142 11.84 13.14 3.15
C LEU A 142 10.54 13.01 3.98
N ILE A 143 9.60 13.93 3.79
CA ILE A 143 8.30 13.93 4.48
C ILE A 143 7.56 12.62 4.21
N ALA A 144 7.61 12.13 2.99
CA ALA A 144 6.87 10.96 2.55
C ALA A 144 7.21 9.68 3.33
N ASN A 145 8.36 9.63 3.99
CA ASN A 145 8.86 8.43 4.66
C ASN A 145 9.07 8.58 6.18
N HIS A 146 9.21 9.81 6.69
CA HIS A 146 9.75 10.05 8.03
C HIS A 146 8.92 9.44 9.17
N GLU A 147 7.62 9.71 9.23
CA GLU A 147 6.74 9.26 10.32
C GLU A 147 6.66 7.73 10.40
N LEU A 148 6.55 7.06 9.25
CA LEU A 148 6.44 5.61 9.17
C LEU A 148 7.79 4.90 9.40
N GLN A 149 8.90 5.55 9.09
CA GLN A 149 10.23 5.08 9.48
C GLN A 149 10.43 5.16 10.99
N ILE A 150 10.00 6.26 11.64
CA ILE A 150 10.02 6.38 13.11
C ILE A 150 9.15 5.29 13.75
N ALA A 151 7.98 5.01 13.16
CA ALA A 151 7.10 3.94 13.60
C ALA A 151 7.67 2.52 13.39
N GLY A 152 8.86 2.38 12.80
CA GLY A 152 9.58 1.11 12.72
C GLY A 152 9.55 0.42 11.37
N SER A 153 9.23 1.14 10.28
CA SER A 153 9.37 0.61 8.92
C SER A 153 10.79 0.15 8.65
N LYS A 154 10.94 -0.98 7.96
CA LYS A 154 12.24 -1.56 7.56
C LYS A 154 12.63 -1.24 6.13
N ALA A 155 11.63 -0.91 5.30
CA ALA A 155 11.83 -0.46 3.93
C ALA A 155 10.59 0.28 3.46
N ASP A 156 10.79 1.15 2.49
CA ASP A 156 9.74 1.83 1.75
C ASP A 156 10.02 1.77 0.24
N GLU A 157 8.97 1.62 -0.56
CA GLU A 157 9.02 1.62 -2.02
C GLU A 157 7.94 2.57 -2.54
N GLY A 158 8.33 3.60 -3.32
CA GLY A 158 7.42 4.60 -3.89
C GLY A 158 7.32 4.51 -5.42
N PHE A 159 6.12 4.72 -5.94
CA PHE A 159 5.84 4.78 -7.38
C PHE A 159 4.85 5.91 -7.67
N VAL A 160 5.05 6.62 -8.78
CA VAL A 160 4.09 7.61 -9.28
C VAL A 160 3.20 6.93 -10.33
N ALA A 161 1.89 7.07 -10.20
CA ALA A 161 0.91 6.51 -11.11
C ALA A 161 -0.19 7.54 -11.42
N SER A 162 -0.76 7.47 -12.61
CA SER A 162 -1.93 8.25 -13.01
C SER A 162 -2.99 7.29 -13.53
N PHE A 163 -4.22 7.42 -13.05
CA PHE A 163 -5.34 6.52 -13.34
C PHE A 163 -6.52 7.25 -13.96
#